data_AF-A0A1Q4F890-F1
#
_entry.id   AF-A0A1Q4F890-F1
#
_cell.length_a   1.000
_cell.length_b   1.000
_cell.length_c   1.000
_cell.angle_alpha   90.00
_cell.angle_beta   90.00
_cell.angle_gamma   90.00
#
_symmetry.space_group_name_H-M   'P 1'
#
loop_
_entity.id
_entity.type
_entity.pdbx_description
1 polymer ?
#
loop_
_entity_poly.entity_id
_entity_poly.type
_entity_poly.pdbx_seq_one_letter_code
_entity_poly.pdbx_strand_id
1 'polypeptide(L)'
;MNVFPILMRRLARMALAISALAASAGIFAAPQIPDFVYQGRLEQNGAPANGNFDLGFKLFDAASGGFQIGATISQPNFPVTDGLFSVSLAFPGAFTGTQLYLEVSVEGTPMLPRQAVATTPVSQFTLTGGISGPAGGDLSGNYPSPTIAFGAVTSSKIATAAVGNSKIADNAVTSAKIADNAVVAAAIASGAVGTSEIANDSVTRGKIAGGYSNGAIAVSVGANDCNDYNISVPGAQLNDLVFFNLQSGYTLPPNMLIQPLRVSGADLVQIRVCNLGNVSQSTGTIGVYVLTMR
;
A
#
# COMPACT_ATOMS: atom_id res chain seq x y z
N MET A 1 -92.37 0.07 -33.49
CA MET A 1 -92.65 1.32 -32.74
C MET A 1 -91.27 1.91 -32.39
N ASN A 2 -90.81 2.92 -33.14
CA ASN A 2 -90.71 4.33 -32.69
C ASN A 2 -89.89 4.42 -31.36
N VAL A 3 -88.72 5.06 -31.23
CA VAL A 3 -88.23 6.36 -31.74
C VAL A 3 -86.68 6.45 -31.54
N PHE A 4 -85.94 6.90 -32.55
CA PHE A 4 -84.66 7.68 -32.44
C PHE A 4 -85.06 9.17 -32.39
N PRO A 5 -84.38 10.16 -31.74
CA PRO A 5 -82.96 10.49 -31.93
C PRO A 5 -82.25 11.11 -30.66
N ILE A 6 -80.96 11.45 -30.62
CA ILE A 6 -80.30 12.71 -31.03
C ILE A 6 -78.79 12.49 -30.77
N LEU A 7 -77.95 12.30 -31.79
CA LEU A 7 -77.33 13.28 -32.69
C LEU A 7 -75.88 13.63 -32.30
N MET A 8 -75.00 12.78 -32.79
CA MET A 8 -73.63 13.06 -33.23
C MET A 8 -73.59 14.32 -34.13
N ARG A 9 -72.83 15.36 -33.73
CA ARG A 9 -72.11 16.35 -34.58
C ARG A 9 -71.76 17.61 -33.79
N ARG A 10 -70.50 17.77 -33.40
CA ARG A 10 -69.73 19.03 -33.60
C ARG A 10 -68.24 18.70 -33.73
N LEU A 11 -67.82 18.63 -34.99
CA LEU A 11 -66.42 18.63 -35.41
C LEU A 11 -65.73 19.95 -35.05
N ALA A 12 -64.44 19.81 -34.71
CA ALA A 12 -63.32 20.69 -35.06
C ALA A 12 -63.44 22.18 -34.73
N ARG A 13 -62.85 22.60 -33.59
CA ARG A 13 -62.16 23.90 -33.46
C ARG A 13 -60.99 23.82 -32.47
N MET A 14 -59.80 24.10 -33.03
CA MET A 14 -58.76 24.96 -32.44
C MET A 14 -57.75 24.33 -31.46
N ALA A 15 -56.63 23.90 -32.05
CA ALA A 15 -55.34 23.76 -31.41
C ALA A 15 -54.78 25.13 -30.97
N LEU A 16 -54.29 25.23 -29.73
CA LEU A 16 -53.35 26.25 -29.16
C LEU A 16 -53.38 26.01 -27.63
N ALA A 17 -52.32 25.87 -26.84
CA ALA A 17 -50.90 26.10 -27.01
C ALA A 17 -50.17 25.21 -25.99
N ILE A 18 -49.20 24.41 -26.44
CA ILE A 18 -48.15 23.89 -25.58
C ILE A 18 -46.95 24.79 -25.86
N SER A 19 -46.74 25.77 -25.00
CA SER A 19 -45.57 26.64 -25.04
C SER A 19 -44.32 25.82 -24.69
N ALA A 20 -43.68 25.27 -25.71
CA ALA A 20 -42.31 24.78 -25.61
C ALA A 20 -41.41 25.99 -25.35
N LEU A 21 -40.92 26.10 -24.12
CA LEU A 21 -39.83 27.01 -23.77
C LEU A 21 -38.56 26.47 -24.43
N ALA A 22 -38.33 26.88 -25.68
CA ALA A 22 -37.03 26.72 -26.32
C ALA A 22 -36.07 27.69 -25.61
N ALA A 23 -35.38 27.20 -24.59
CA ALA A 23 -34.15 27.82 -24.15
C ALA A 23 -33.20 27.76 -25.33
N SER A 24 -33.03 28.88 -26.03
CA SER A 24 -31.92 29.07 -26.95
C SER A 24 -30.65 29.06 -26.10
N ALA A 25 -30.09 27.87 -25.94
CA ALA A 25 -28.69 27.72 -25.59
C ALA A 25 -27.92 28.40 -26.73
N GLY A 26 -27.56 29.66 -26.53
CA GLY A 26 -26.52 30.29 -27.32
C GLY A 26 -25.29 29.41 -27.19
N ILE A 27 -24.94 28.71 -28.27
CA ILE A 27 -23.69 27.99 -28.36
C ILE A 27 -22.62 29.08 -28.40
N PHE A 28 -22.10 29.43 -27.23
CA PHE A 28 -20.89 30.22 -27.15
C PHE A 28 -19.76 29.37 -27.74
N ALA A 29 -19.34 29.69 -28.95
CA ALA A 29 -18.13 29.14 -29.53
C ALA A 29 -16.95 29.60 -28.66
N ALA A 30 -16.34 28.66 -27.93
CA ALA A 30 -15.08 28.91 -27.26
C ALA A 30 -14.02 29.28 -28.33
N PRO A 31 -13.08 30.19 -28.05
CA PRO A 31 -11.97 30.46 -28.94
C PRO A 31 -11.18 29.17 -29.15
N GLN A 32 -11.34 28.59 -30.34
CA GLN A 32 -10.64 27.39 -30.76
C GLN A 32 -9.44 27.79 -31.62
N ILE A 33 -8.29 27.19 -31.31
CA ILE A 33 -7.11 27.29 -32.16
C ILE A 33 -7.48 26.62 -33.50
N PRO A 34 -7.08 27.17 -34.66
CA PRO A 34 -7.34 26.52 -35.94
C PRO A 34 -6.80 25.08 -35.92
N ASP A 35 -7.62 24.13 -36.39
CA ASP A 35 -7.26 22.71 -36.41
C ASP A 35 -6.03 22.49 -37.31
N PHE A 36 -5.99 23.21 -38.44
CA PHE A 36 -4.83 23.30 -39.33
C PHE A 36 -4.93 24.52 -40.26
N VAL A 37 -3.82 24.86 -40.90
CA VAL A 37 -3.76 25.90 -41.94
C VAL A 37 -3.78 25.21 -43.31
N TYR A 38 -4.68 25.65 -44.19
CA TYR A 38 -4.70 25.25 -45.59
C TYR A 38 -4.03 26.32 -46.46
N GLN A 39 -3.04 25.90 -47.26
CA GLN A 39 -2.35 26.78 -48.20
C GLN A 39 -2.56 26.25 -49.62
N GLY A 40 -3.02 27.11 -50.51
CA GLY A 40 -3.32 26.76 -51.90
C GLY A 40 -2.76 27.77 -52.89
N ARG A 41 -2.57 27.31 -54.14
CA ARG A 41 -2.36 28.16 -55.31
C ARG A 41 -3.59 28.10 -56.22
N LEU A 42 -4.16 29.25 -56.52
CA LEU A 42 -5.22 29.43 -57.50
C LEU A 42 -4.63 29.93 -58.82
N GLU A 43 -4.99 29.27 -59.91
CA GLU A 43 -4.63 29.67 -61.26
C GLU A 43 -5.90 29.98 -62.06
N GLN A 44 -5.83 31.01 -62.89
CA GLN A 44 -6.87 31.36 -63.85
C GLN A 44 -6.23 31.47 -65.24
N ASN A 45 -6.73 30.67 -66.19
CA ASN A 45 -6.18 30.59 -67.56
C ASN A 45 -4.66 30.29 -67.61
N GLY A 46 -4.16 29.47 -66.67
CA GLY A 46 -2.76 29.07 -66.60
C GLY A 46 -1.80 30.12 -66.03
N ALA A 47 -2.31 31.27 -65.56
CA ALA A 47 -1.54 32.26 -64.81
C ALA A 47 -2.01 32.32 -63.34
N PRO A 48 -1.15 32.74 -62.39
CA PRO A 48 -1.56 32.95 -61.00
C PRO A 48 -2.71 33.95 -60.88
N ALA A 49 -3.77 33.56 -60.19
CA ALA A 49 -4.95 34.41 -60.00
C ALA A 49 -4.64 35.59 -59.06
N ASN A 50 -5.19 36.76 -59.37
CA ASN A 50 -5.08 37.96 -58.52
C ASN A 50 -6.46 38.61 -58.37
N GLY A 51 -6.85 38.93 -57.14
CA GLY A 51 -8.15 39.54 -56.84
C GLY A 51 -8.87 38.86 -55.68
N ASN A 52 -10.13 39.22 -55.47
CA ASN A 52 -10.96 38.66 -54.40
C ASN A 52 -11.80 37.50 -54.96
N PHE A 53 -11.82 36.38 -54.25
CA PHE A 53 -12.57 35.17 -54.63
C PHE A 53 -13.38 34.65 -53.46
N ASP A 54 -14.57 34.14 -53.74
CA ASP A 54 -15.36 33.41 -52.75
C ASP A 54 -14.80 31.98 -52.60
N LEU A 55 -14.13 31.72 -51.47
CA LEU A 55 -13.58 30.40 -51.14
C LEU A 55 -14.51 29.64 -50.19
N GLY A 56 -14.75 28.37 -50.45
CA GLY A 56 -15.49 27.46 -49.59
C GLY A 56 -14.69 26.21 -49.25
N PHE A 57 -14.85 25.71 -48.02
CA PHE A 57 -14.15 24.52 -47.53
C PHE A 57 -15.14 23.58 -46.84
N LYS A 58 -15.13 22.31 -47.26
CA LYS A 58 -15.98 21.24 -46.71
C LYS A 58 -15.15 19.99 -46.44
N LEU A 59 -15.44 19.28 -45.35
CA LEU A 59 -14.87 17.96 -45.12
C LEU A 59 -15.84 16.87 -45.56
N PHE A 60 -15.30 15.76 -46.05
CA PHE A 60 -16.03 14.57 -46.46
C PHE A 60 -15.34 13.31 -45.96
N ASP A 61 -16.11 12.23 -45.80
CA ASP A 61 -15.62 10.90 -45.41
C ASP A 61 -15.02 10.07 -46.56
N ALA A 62 -15.07 10.58 -47.80
CA ALA A 62 -14.54 9.91 -48.99
C ALA A 62 -13.91 10.88 -50.00
N ALA A 63 -12.93 10.36 -50.77
CA ALA A 63 -12.19 11.12 -51.79
C ALA A 63 -13.05 11.61 -52.96
N SER A 64 -14.14 10.90 -53.25
CA SER A 64 -15.20 11.28 -54.18
C SER A 64 -16.54 10.76 -53.66
N GLY A 65 -17.64 11.47 -53.90
CA GLY A 65 -18.94 11.12 -53.28
C GLY A 65 -18.95 11.36 -51.76
N GLY A 66 -19.48 10.40 -50.98
CA GLY A 66 -19.45 10.46 -49.51
C GLY A 66 -20.40 11.48 -48.87
N PHE A 67 -20.40 11.50 -47.54
CA PHE A 67 -21.16 12.45 -46.72
C PHE A 67 -20.27 13.59 -46.23
N GLN A 68 -20.83 14.81 -46.19
CA GLN A 68 -20.14 15.95 -45.61
C GLN A 68 -20.05 15.79 -44.08
N ILE A 69 -18.88 16.06 -43.51
CA ILE A 69 -18.61 16.05 -42.08
C ILE A 69 -18.44 17.49 -41.60
N GLY A 70 -19.25 17.90 -40.62
CA GLY A 70 -19.21 19.26 -40.07
C GLY A 70 -19.80 20.33 -40.99
N ALA A 71 -19.66 21.59 -40.56
CA ALA A 71 -20.17 22.76 -41.28
C ALA A 71 -19.25 23.16 -42.45
N THR A 72 -19.80 23.88 -43.42
CA THR A 72 -19.00 24.55 -44.46
C THR A 72 -18.34 25.79 -43.88
N ILE A 73 -17.05 25.97 -44.14
CA ILE A 73 -16.33 27.21 -43.84
C ILE A 73 -16.31 28.04 -45.12
N SER A 74 -16.92 29.22 -45.09
CA SER A 74 -16.94 30.14 -46.23
C SER A 74 -16.09 31.37 -45.94
N GLN A 75 -15.32 31.79 -46.94
CA GLN A 75 -14.48 32.99 -46.94
C GLN A 75 -14.89 33.85 -48.15
N PRO A 76 -15.93 34.67 -48.01
CA PRO A 76 -16.39 35.52 -49.09
C PRO A 76 -15.38 36.64 -49.38
N ASN A 77 -15.22 36.97 -50.66
CA ASN A 77 -14.30 38.00 -51.15
C ASN A 77 -12.87 37.86 -50.59
N PHE A 78 -12.35 36.64 -50.46
CA PHE A 78 -11.02 36.38 -49.90
C PHE A 78 -9.93 36.87 -50.87
N PRO A 79 -8.97 37.70 -50.43
CA PRO A 79 -7.92 38.21 -51.30
C PRO A 79 -6.91 37.10 -51.65
N VAL A 80 -6.68 36.91 -52.95
CA VAL A 80 -5.65 36.05 -53.52
C VAL A 80 -4.63 36.94 -54.23
N THR A 81 -3.35 36.79 -53.87
CA THR A 81 -2.25 37.55 -54.46
C THR A 81 -1.22 36.59 -55.02
N ASP A 82 -0.83 36.79 -56.28
CA ASP A 82 0.09 35.91 -57.01
C ASP A 82 -0.34 34.42 -56.94
N GLY A 83 -1.65 34.19 -57.01
CA GLY A 83 -2.27 32.88 -56.89
C GLY A 83 -2.26 32.29 -55.48
N LEU A 84 -1.52 32.83 -54.51
CA LEU A 84 -1.37 32.22 -53.20
C LEU A 84 -2.46 32.67 -52.22
N PHE A 85 -2.95 31.72 -51.42
CA PHE A 85 -3.81 31.99 -50.29
C PHE A 85 -3.50 31.03 -49.13
N SER A 86 -3.78 31.50 -47.91
CA SER A 86 -3.61 30.73 -46.68
C SER A 86 -4.82 30.97 -45.78
N VAL A 87 -5.55 29.91 -45.44
CA VAL A 87 -6.75 29.97 -44.60
C VAL A 87 -6.58 29.06 -43.41
N SER A 88 -6.81 29.61 -42.22
CA SER A 88 -6.92 28.85 -40.98
C SER A 88 -8.29 28.18 -40.91
N LEU A 89 -8.33 26.85 -40.88
CA LEU A 89 -9.57 26.07 -40.89
C LEU A 89 -9.83 25.43 -39.51
N ALA A 90 -11.09 25.45 -39.08
CA ALA A 90 -11.55 24.80 -37.85
C ALA A 90 -12.88 24.09 -38.10
N PHE A 91 -12.90 22.77 -37.94
CA PHE A 91 -14.04 21.87 -38.07
C PHE A 91 -14.30 21.16 -36.72
N PRO A 92 -15.02 21.82 -35.80
CA PRO A 92 -15.19 21.32 -34.43
C PRO A 92 -15.79 19.92 -34.41
N GLY A 93 -15.09 18.97 -33.76
CA GLY A 93 -15.56 17.59 -33.59
C GLY A 93 -15.54 16.72 -34.85
N ALA A 94 -15.01 17.20 -35.98
CA ALA A 94 -14.95 16.40 -37.22
C ALA A 94 -13.92 15.27 -37.14
N PHE A 95 -12.81 15.48 -36.45
CA PHE A 95 -11.68 14.53 -36.40
C PHE A 95 -11.85 13.47 -35.31
N THR A 96 -12.44 12.33 -35.68
CA THR A 96 -12.75 11.21 -34.76
C THR A 96 -11.91 9.95 -34.98
N GLY A 97 -10.89 10.02 -35.84
CA GLY A 97 -10.02 8.88 -36.20
C GLY A 97 -10.37 8.18 -37.51
N THR A 98 -11.35 8.69 -38.27
CA THR A 98 -11.63 8.26 -39.66
C THR A 98 -10.90 9.17 -40.65
N GLN A 99 -10.41 8.64 -41.78
CA GLN A 99 -9.81 9.46 -42.84
C GLN A 99 -10.83 10.43 -43.42
N LEU A 100 -10.50 11.73 -43.44
CA LEU A 100 -11.32 12.78 -44.03
C LEU A 100 -10.63 13.40 -45.25
N TYR A 101 -11.44 14.00 -46.13
CA TYR A 101 -11.02 14.62 -47.37
C TYR A 101 -11.59 16.05 -47.45
N LEU A 102 -10.73 17.02 -47.72
CA LEU A 102 -11.07 18.42 -47.89
C LEU A 102 -11.47 18.70 -49.34
N GLU A 103 -12.68 19.22 -49.51
CA GLU A 103 -13.15 19.83 -50.75
C GLU A 103 -12.97 21.35 -50.64
N VAL A 104 -12.31 21.94 -51.63
CA VAL A 104 -12.19 23.38 -51.79
C VAL A 104 -13.09 23.79 -52.95
N SER A 105 -13.87 24.86 -52.78
CA SER A 105 -14.67 25.47 -53.84
C SER A 105 -14.26 26.91 -54.07
N VAL A 106 -14.23 27.34 -55.33
CA VAL A 106 -13.96 28.72 -55.75
C VAL A 106 -15.14 29.22 -56.55
N GLU A 107 -15.72 30.36 -56.17
CA GLU A 107 -16.95 30.90 -56.79
C GLU A 107 -18.10 29.85 -56.81
N GLY A 108 -18.19 29.07 -55.73
CA GLY A 108 -19.17 27.99 -55.58
C GLY A 108 -18.89 26.72 -56.38
N THR A 109 -17.82 26.68 -57.19
CA THR A 109 -17.45 25.49 -58.00
C THR A 109 -16.45 24.60 -57.25
N PRO A 110 -16.77 23.32 -56.97
CA PRO A 110 -15.84 22.40 -56.31
C PRO A 110 -14.61 22.08 -57.16
N MET A 111 -13.42 22.14 -56.55
CA MET A 111 -12.15 21.72 -57.12
C MET A 111 -11.90 20.26 -56.74
N LEU A 112 -12.01 19.37 -57.73
CA LEU A 112 -11.73 17.94 -57.59
C LEU A 112 -10.35 17.59 -58.20
N PRO A 113 -9.66 16.53 -57.71
CA PRO A 113 -10.06 15.63 -56.62
C PRO A 113 -9.91 16.28 -55.23
N ARG A 114 -10.67 15.77 -54.25
CA ARG A 114 -10.55 16.22 -52.86
C ARG A 114 -9.20 15.80 -52.27
N GLN A 115 -8.64 16.65 -51.41
CA GLN A 115 -7.36 16.40 -50.78
C GLN A 115 -7.54 15.64 -49.45
N ALA A 116 -6.85 14.52 -49.27
CA ALA A 116 -6.85 13.82 -47.98
C ALA A 116 -6.25 14.72 -46.89
N VAL A 117 -6.97 14.88 -45.78
CA VAL A 117 -6.44 15.60 -44.61
C VAL A 117 -5.49 14.66 -43.89
N ALA A 118 -4.20 14.96 -43.97
CA ALA A 118 -3.18 14.23 -43.22
C ALA A 118 -3.28 14.61 -41.75
N THR A 119 -3.40 13.62 -40.87
CA THR A 119 -3.29 13.84 -39.43
C THR A 119 -1.84 14.20 -39.11
N THR A 120 -1.50 15.47 -38.91
CA THR A 120 -0.23 15.85 -38.28
C THR A 120 -0.38 15.82 -36.75
N PRO A 121 0.67 15.46 -36.01
CA PRO A 121 0.62 14.72 -34.75
C PRO A 121 0.39 15.63 -33.54
N VAL A 122 -0.68 16.41 -33.52
CA VAL A 122 -1.25 16.87 -32.26
C VAL A 122 -2.36 15.89 -31.91
N SER A 123 -2.05 14.95 -31.02
CA SER A 123 -3.05 14.08 -30.41
C SER A 123 -4.09 14.98 -29.76
N GLN A 124 -5.23 15.16 -30.43
CA GLN A 124 -6.38 15.92 -29.94
C GLN A 124 -6.90 15.36 -28.59
N PHE A 125 -6.44 14.17 -28.20
CA PHE A 125 -6.56 13.61 -26.87
C PHE A 125 -5.31 13.88 -26.01
N THR A 126 -5.11 15.12 -25.54
CA THR A 126 -4.72 15.42 -24.13
C THR A 126 -4.55 16.93 -23.94
N LEU A 127 -5.65 17.66 -23.81
CA LEU A 127 -5.64 18.90 -23.02
C LEU A 127 -6.77 18.95 -21.98
N THR A 128 -7.80 18.11 -22.12
CA THR A 128 -8.94 18.07 -21.17
C THR A 128 -9.55 16.69 -20.92
N GLY A 129 -9.11 15.63 -21.60
CA GLY A 129 -9.54 14.25 -21.31
C GLY A 129 -8.69 13.66 -20.20
N GLY A 130 -9.29 13.35 -19.04
CA GLY A 130 -8.60 12.61 -17.98
C GLY A 130 -8.00 11.30 -18.54
N ILE A 131 -6.82 10.93 -18.04
CA ILE A 131 -6.18 9.66 -18.42
C ILE A 131 -7.18 8.53 -18.11
N SER A 132 -7.44 7.67 -19.09
CA SER A 132 -8.36 6.53 -19.00
C SER A 132 -7.68 5.30 -19.57
N GLY A 133 -8.05 4.11 -19.07
CA GLY A 133 -7.48 2.83 -19.47
C GLY A 133 -6.70 2.13 -18.35
N PRO A 134 -6.16 0.93 -18.62
CA PRO A 134 -5.42 0.14 -17.64
C PRO A 134 -4.15 0.85 -17.16
N ALA A 135 -3.88 0.80 -15.86
CA ALA A 135 -2.60 1.23 -15.32
C ALA A 135 -1.50 0.19 -15.58
N GLY A 136 -0.26 0.66 -15.75
CA GLY A 136 0.91 -0.19 -15.98
C GLY A 136 1.90 -0.17 -14.81
N GLY A 137 2.93 -1.04 -14.90
CA GLY A 137 4.02 -1.10 -13.93
C GLY A 137 3.59 -1.60 -12.55
N ASP A 138 3.92 -0.84 -11.51
CA ASP A 138 3.62 -1.16 -10.10
C ASP A 138 2.17 -0.88 -9.69
N LEU A 139 1.37 -0.37 -10.61
CA LEU A 139 -0.02 -0.01 -10.39
C LEU A 139 -0.95 -1.09 -10.96
N SER A 140 -2.11 -1.23 -10.33
CA SER A 140 -3.21 -2.10 -10.77
C SER A 140 -4.52 -1.30 -10.88
N GLY A 141 -5.48 -1.82 -11.66
CA GLY A 141 -6.73 -1.13 -11.94
C GLY A 141 -6.64 -0.17 -13.12
N ASN A 142 -7.47 0.87 -13.11
CA ASN A 142 -7.63 1.81 -14.23
C ASN A 142 -7.45 3.26 -13.76
N TYR A 143 -6.98 4.11 -14.67
CA TYR A 143 -6.94 5.56 -14.45
C TYR A 143 -8.36 6.15 -14.31
N PRO A 144 -8.53 7.24 -13.53
CA PRO A 144 -7.48 8.10 -12.95
C PRO A 144 -6.96 7.66 -11.57
N SER A 145 -7.56 6.65 -10.95
CA SER A 145 -7.26 6.26 -9.56
C SER A 145 -6.84 4.80 -9.43
N PRO A 146 -5.72 4.40 -10.06
CA PRO A 146 -5.18 3.07 -9.86
C PRO A 146 -4.64 2.92 -8.43
N THR A 147 -4.51 1.68 -7.98
CA THR A 147 -3.91 1.35 -6.69
C THR A 147 -2.55 0.70 -6.90
N ILE A 148 -1.74 0.62 -5.83
CA ILE A 148 -0.51 -0.17 -5.87
C ILE A 148 -0.87 -1.65 -6.01
N ALA A 149 -0.26 -2.32 -6.97
CA ALA A 149 -0.51 -3.74 -7.23
C ALA A 149 -0.03 -4.61 -6.05
N PHE A 150 -0.68 -5.75 -5.85
CA PHE A 150 -0.29 -6.71 -4.82
C PHE A 150 1.17 -7.15 -5.02
N GLY A 151 1.98 -7.07 -3.95
CA GLY A 151 3.40 -7.43 -3.99
C GLY A 151 4.29 -6.46 -4.76
N ALA A 152 3.76 -5.35 -5.29
CA ALA A 152 4.57 -4.40 -6.05
C ALA A 152 5.65 -3.72 -5.20
N VAL A 153 5.39 -3.50 -3.91
CA VAL A 153 6.36 -2.93 -2.96
C VAL A 153 7.28 -4.04 -2.44
N THR A 154 8.40 -4.25 -3.11
CA THR A 154 9.47 -5.16 -2.70
C THR A 154 10.45 -4.47 -1.76
N SER A 155 11.30 -5.25 -1.08
CA SER A 155 12.35 -4.71 -0.19
C SER A 155 13.27 -3.71 -0.89
N SER A 156 13.61 -3.94 -2.16
CA SER A 156 14.44 -3.03 -2.97
C SER A 156 13.80 -1.66 -3.24
N LYS A 157 12.48 -1.54 -3.14
CA LYS A 157 11.74 -0.29 -3.32
C LYS A 157 11.52 0.47 -2.02
N ILE A 158 11.89 -0.12 -0.89
CA ILE A 158 11.85 0.50 0.44
C ILE A 158 13.29 0.91 0.79
N ALA A 159 13.58 2.21 0.74
CA ALA A 159 14.88 2.71 1.14
C ALA A 159 15.18 2.43 2.63
N THR A 160 16.46 2.37 2.99
CA THR A 160 16.89 2.22 4.38
C THR A 160 16.24 3.29 5.27
N ALA A 161 15.67 2.86 6.39
CA ALA A 161 14.95 3.71 7.35
C ALA A 161 13.69 4.43 6.82
N ALA A 162 13.18 4.09 5.63
CA ALA A 162 11.96 4.70 5.09
C ALA A 162 10.71 4.42 5.94
N VAL A 163 10.68 3.26 6.62
CA VAL A 163 9.60 2.88 7.56
C VAL A 163 10.10 3.11 8.99
N GLY A 164 9.91 4.32 9.50
CA GLY A 164 10.20 4.69 10.90
C GLY A 164 8.98 4.57 11.82
N ASN A 165 9.16 4.91 13.10
CA ASN A 165 8.14 4.75 14.14
C ASN A 165 6.80 5.43 13.79
N SER A 166 6.82 6.64 13.21
CA SER A 166 5.58 7.35 12.83
C SER A 166 4.78 6.68 11.71
N LYS A 167 5.37 5.70 11.01
CA LYS A 167 4.71 4.90 9.96
C LYS A 167 4.23 3.55 10.46
N ILE A 168 4.61 3.16 11.68
CA ILE A 168 4.19 1.93 12.34
C ILE A 168 3.23 2.33 13.46
N ALA A 169 1.94 2.01 13.30
CA ALA A 169 0.96 2.30 14.34
C ALA A 169 1.27 1.54 15.63
N ASP A 170 0.83 2.08 16.77
CA ASP A 170 0.96 1.42 18.07
C ASP A 170 0.33 0.02 18.01
N ASN A 171 1.02 -0.96 18.59
CA ASN A 171 0.64 -2.38 18.57
C ASN A 171 0.55 -3.02 17.17
N ALA A 172 1.04 -2.37 16.11
CA ALA A 172 1.00 -2.94 14.77
C ALA A 172 1.88 -4.20 14.63
N VAL A 173 2.99 -4.30 15.36
CA VAL A 173 3.86 -5.48 15.37
C VAL A 173 3.46 -6.37 16.56
N THR A 174 2.62 -7.36 16.29
CA THR A 174 2.20 -8.36 17.29
C THR A 174 3.13 -9.58 17.27
N SER A 175 3.05 -10.44 18.28
CA SER A 175 3.82 -11.69 18.33
C SER A 175 3.65 -12.55 17.08
N ALA A 176 2.44 -12.61 16.50
CA ALA A 176 2.18 -13.36 15.26
C ALA A 176 2.93 -12.83 14.02
N LYS A 177 3.43 -11.59 14.06
CA LYS A 177 4.22 -10.97 12.98
C LYS A 177 5.72 -11.10 13.22
N ILE A 178 6.13 -11.56 14.40
CA ILE A 178 7.53 -11.81 14.76
C ILE A 178 7.76 -13.31 14.61
N ALA A 179 8.60 -13.70 13.66
CA ALA A 179 8.94 -15.11 13.47
C ALA A 179 9.66 -15.67 14.71
N ASP A 180 9.54 -16.98 14.92
CA ASP A 180 10.25 -17.67 16.01
C ASP A 180 11.75 -17.40 15.91
N ASN A 181 12.37 -17.07 17.06
CA ASN A 181 13.78 -16.71 17.18
C ASN A 181 14.24 -15.46 16.39
N ALA A 182 13.31 -14.64 15.87
CA ALA A 182 13.67 -13.41 15.17
C ALA A 182 14.33 -12.37 16.08
N VAL A 183 13.98 -12.36 17.37
CA VAL A 183 14.59 -11.49 18.38
C VAL A 183 15.80 -12.22 18.98
N VAL A 184 16.96 -11.97 18.40
CA VAL A 184 18.25 -12.50 18.89
C VAL A 184 18.82 -11.62 20.00
N ALA A 185 19.81 -12.12 20.74
CA ALA A 185 20.46 -11.36 21.83
C ALA A 185 20.98 -9.99 21.39
N ALA A 186 21.54 -9.88 20.18
CA ALA A 186 22.02 -8.60 19.63
C ALA A 186 20.91 -7.57 19.35
N ALA A 187 19.65 -8.01 19.23
CA ALA A 187 18.49 -7.12 19.08
C ALA A 187 18.01 -6.56 20.43
N ILE A 188 18.48 -7.11 21.55
CA ILE A 188 18.12 -6.68 22.90
C ILE A 188 19.30 -5.88 23.47
N ALA A 189 19.10 -4.57 23.61
CA ALA A 189 20.12 -3.72 24.20
C ALA A 189 20.38 -4.09 25.67
N SER A 190 21.60 -3.87 26.14
CA SER A 190 21.95 -4.09 27.55
C SER A 190 21.02 -3.29 28.47
N GLY A 191 20.37 -3.96 29.42
CA GLY A 191 19.41 -3.35 30.34
C GLY A 191 18.02 -3.08 29.74
N ALA A 192 17.74 -3.50 28.50
CA ALA A 192 16.41 -3.31 27.89
C ALA A 192 15.31 -4.14 28.56
N VAL A 193 15.67 -5.25 29.20
CA VAL A 193 14.75 -6.08 30.00
C VAL A 193 14.93 -5.70 31.46
N GLY A 194 14.02 -4.88 31.98
CA GLY A 194 13.92 -4.49 33.38
C GLY A 194 12.93 -5.36 34.15
N THR A 195 12.61 -4.94 35.37
CA THR A 195 11.72 -5.69 36.26
C THR A 195 10.26 -5.68 35.81
N SER A 196 9.82 -4.65 35.08
CA SER A 196 8.47 -4.59 34.50
C SER A 196 8.26 -5.58 33.36
N GLU A 197 9.34 -5.93 32.66
CA GLU A 197 9.31 -6.87 31.53
C GLU A 197 9.39 -8.34 32.00
N ILE A 198 9.84 -8.57 33.24
CA ILE A 198 9.91 -9.89 33.87
C ILE A 198 8.67 -10.08 34.74
N ALA A 199 7.70 -10.81 34.21
CA ALA A 199 6.51 -11.18 34.98
C ALA A 199 6.87 -12.00 36.23
N ASN A 200 6.03 -11.92 37.27
CA ASN A 200 6.17 -12.75 38.47
C ASN A 200 6.27 -14.23 38.10
N ASP A 201 7.14 -14.95 38.82
CA ASP A 201 7.40 -16.39 38.64
C ASP A 201 7.89 -16.80 37.24
N SER A 202 8.16 -15.83 36.35
CA SER A 202 8.58 -16.12 34.98
C SER A 202 9.98 -16.74 34.95
N VAL A 203 10.87 -16.40 35.90
CA VAL A 203 12.18 -17.03 36.06
C VAL A 203 12.04 -18.28 36.91
N THR A 204 11.71 -19.40 36.27
CA THR A 204 11.63 -20.71 36.92
C THR A 204 13.00 -21.36 37.06
N ARG A 205 13.10 -22.42 37.87
CA ARG A 205 14.37 -23.15 38.08
C ARG A 205 15.05 -23.58 36.78
N GLY A 206 14.29 -23.99 35.77
CA GLY A 206 14.86 -24.40 34.47
C GLY A 206 15.51 -23.25 33.69
N LYS A 207 15.28 -21.99 34.10
CA LYS A 207 15.89 -20.79 33.51
C LYS A 207 17.15 -20.33 34.26
N ILE A 208 17.45 -20.93 35.41
CA ILE A 208 18.62 -20.65 36.22
C ILE A 208 19.58 -21.83 36.07
N ALA A 209 20.83 -21.56 35.67
CA ALA A 209 21.83 -22.61 35.60
C ALA A 209 22.28 -23.02 37.01
N GLY A 210 22.37 -24.33 37.25
CA GLY A 210 22.83 -24.92 38.50
C GLY A 210 22.10 -26.21 38.84
N GLY A 211 22.35 -26.73 40.04
CA GLY A 211 21.77 -27.95 40.56
C GLY A 211 20.65 -27.71 41.56
N TYR A 212 19.79 -28.70 41.73
CA TYR A 212 18.73 -28.65 42.73
C TYR A 212 18.51 -30.02 43.34
N SER A 213 18.42 -30.06 44.67
CA SER A 213 18.08 -31.24 45.44
C SER A 213 17.00 -30.92 46.45
N ASN A 214 15.96 -31.76 46.45
CA ASN A 214 14.89 -31.76 47.41
C ASN A 214 14.88 -33.13 48.08
N GLY A 215 15.50 -33.23 49.24
CA GLY A 215 15.80 -34.52 49.85
C GLY A 215 15.95 -34.44 51.35
N ALA A 216 16.51 -35.48 51.94
CA ALA A 216 16.83 -35.50 53.36
C ALA A 216 18.29 -35.86 53.57
N ILE A 217 18.86 -35.34 54.66
CA ILE A 217 20.19 -35.71 55.12
C ILE A 217 20.08 -36.31 56.53
N ALA A 218 20.98 -37.23 56.84
CA ALA A 218 21.15 -37.77 58.17
C ALA A 218 22.64 -37.91 58.45
N VAL A 219 23.14 -37.16 59.42
CA VAL A 219 24.55 -37.09 59.77
C VAL A 219 24.73 -37.24 61.27
N SER A 220 25.86 -37.80 61.68
CA SER A 220 26.23 -37.99 63.08
C SER A 220 27.63 -37.43 63.30
N VAL A 221 27.78 -36.54 64.27
CA VAL A 221 29.05 -35.85 64.56
C VAL A 221 29.44 -36.10 66.01
N GLY A 222 30.74 -36.34 66.23
CA GLY A 222 31.31 -36.54 67.57
C GLY A 222 31.09 -35.34 68.49
N ALA A 223 31.35 -35.50 69.78
CA ALA A 223 31.32 -34.40 70.74
C ALA A 223 32.38 -33.34 70.38
N ASN A 224 31.99 -32.06 70.40
CA ASN A 224 32.85 -30.91 70.11
C ASN A 224 33.65 -31.04 68.81
N ASP A 225 33.00 -31.51 67.74
CA ASP A 225 33.62 -31.82 66.46
C ASP A 225 32.86 -31.19 65.28
N CYS A 226 33.55 -30.99 64.16
CA CYS A 226 33.05 -30.42 62.93
C CYS A 226 33.54 -31.24 61.74
N ASN A 227 32.61 -31.85 61.00
CA ASN A 227 32.93 -32.66 59.83
C ASN A 227 32.26 -32.11 58.57
N ASP A 228 32.95 -32.29 57.45
CA ASP A 228 32.44 -31.92 56.14
C ASP A 228 31.75 -33.12 55.49
N TYR A 229 30.53 -32.90 54.99
CA TYR A 229 29.71 -33.91 54.34
C TYR A 229 29.37 -33.48 52.92
N ASN A 230 29.41 -34.42 51.99
CA ASN A 230 28.96 -34.18 50.62
C ASN A 230 27.48 -34.58 50.49
N ILE A 231 26.69 -33.66 49.94
CA ILE A 231 25.31 -33.89 49.53
C ILE A 231 25.31 -34.00 48.01
N SER A 232 24.61 -35.02 47.49
CA SER A 232 24.36 -35.14 46.06
C SER A 232 23.32 -34.10 45.61
N VAL A 233 23.73 -33.20 44.73
CA VAL A 233 22.88 -32.16 44.14
C VAL A 233 23.08 -32.18 42.62
N PRO A 234 22.27 -32.98 41.90
CA PRO A 234 22.39 -33.10 40.45
C PRO A 234 22.35 -31.75 39.75
N GLY A 235 23.30 -31.51 38.84
CA GLY A 235 23.49 -30.27 38.09
C GLY A 235 24.45 -29.28 38.74
N ALA A 236 24.93 -29.52 39.95
CA ALA A 236 25.90 -28.64 40.61
C ALA A 236 27.29 -28.72 39.96
N GLN A 237 27.90 -27.56 39.71
CA GLN A 237 29.26 -27.45 39.16
C GLN A 237 30.19 -26.69 40.11
N LEU A 238 31.51 -26.93 39.95
CA LEU A 238 32.53 -26.26 40.75
C LEU A 238 32.37 -24.74 40.66
N ASN A 239 32.43 -24.07 41.82
CA ASN A 239 32.24 -22.63 42.01
C ASN A 239 30.79 -22.11 41.91
N ASP A 240 29.78 -22.97 41.77
CA ASP A 240 28.40 -22.49 41.94
C ASP A 240 28.19 -21.93 43.35
N LEU A 241 27.34 -20.91 43.46
CA LEU A 241 26.82 -20.41 44.73
C LEU A 241 25.87 -21.44 45.33
N VAL A 242 25.98 -21.72 46.63
CA VAL A 242 25.13 -22.71 47.32
C VAL A 242 24.11 -22.02 48.22
N PHE A 243 22.85 -22.32 47.99
CA PHE A 243 21.73 -21.98 48.86
C PHE A 243 21.24 -23.25 49.55
N PHE A 244 21.28 -23.26 50.87
CA PHE A 244 20.83 -24.38 51.70
C PHE A 244 19.72 -23.90 52.62
N ASN A 245 18.63 -24.66 52.70
CA ASN A 245 17.57 -24.39 53.66
C ASN A 245 16.98 -25.69 54.20
N LEU A 246 16.47 -25.66 55.43
CA LEU A 246 15.67 -26.76 55.96
C LEU A 246 14.26 -26.72 55.35
N GLN A 247 13.68 -27.89 55.14
CA GLN A 247 12.26 -28.00 54.82
C GLN A 247 11.41 -27.59 56.03
N SER A 248 10.18 -27.14 55.77
CA SER A 248 9.24 -26.78 56.84
C SER A 248 8.98 -27.97 57.76
N GLY A 249 8.94 -27.71 59.07
CA GLY A 249 8.71 -28.73 60.11
C GLY A 249 9.96 -29.45 60.62
N TYR A 250 11.14 -29.22 60.02
CA TYR A 250 12.40 -29.75 60.52
C TYR A 250 13.20 -28.69 61.28
N THR A 251 13.83 -29.09 62.39
CA THR A 251 14.76 -28.27 63.16
C THR A 251 16.04 -29.03 63.42
N LEU A 252 17.14 -28.30 63.64
CA LEU A 252 18.38 -28.93 64.10
C LEU A 252 18.27 -29.26 65.59
N PRO A 253 18.84 -30.40 66.02
CA PRO A 253 19.02 -30.68 67.44
C PRO A 253 19.82 -29.57 68.13
N PRO A 254 19.63 -29.37 69.45
CA PRO A 254 20.41 -28.38 70.20
C PRO A 254 21.91 -28.61 70.06
N ASN A 255 22.67 -27.50 69.98
CA ASN A 255 24.12 -27.51 69.81
C ASN A 255 24.62 -28.10 68.47
N MET A 256 23.74 -28.33 67.49
CA MET A 256 24.15 -28.64 66.12
C MET A 256 24.07 -27.41 65.21
N LEU A 257 25.06 -27.26 64.33
CA LEU A 257 25.11 -26.23 63.29
C LEU A 257 25.37 -26.89 61.94
N ILE A 258 24.64 -26.46 60.91
CA ILE A 258 24.92 -26.81 59.51
C ILE A 258 25.16 -25.53 58.72
N GLN A 259 26.23 -25.51 57.93
CA GLN A 259 26.51 -24.42 56.99
C GLN A 259 26.88 -25.00 55.60
N PRO A 260 26.39 -24.41 54.50
CA PRO A 260 26.93 -24.72 53.18
C PRO A 260 28.37 -24.19 53.08
N LEU A 261 29.27 -24.96 52.46
CA LEU A 261 30.65 -24.53 52.22
C LEU A 261 30.87 -24.15 50.76
N ARG A 262 30.76 -25.12 49.85
CA ARG A 262 31.04 -24.96 48.42
C ARG A 262 30.52 -26.15 47.63
N VAL A 263 30.45 -26.03 46.31
CA VAL A 263 30.42 -27.20 45.43
C VAL A 263 31.83 -27.76 45.34
N SER A 264 32.05 -29.00 45.79
CA SER A 264 33.38 -29.63 45.87
C SER A 264 33.72 -30.45 44.62
N GLY A 265 32.74 -30.75 43.79
CA GLY A 265 32.87 -31.46 42.52
C GLY A 265 31.53 -31.52 41.79
N ALA A 266 31.51 -32.11 40.59
CA ALA A 266 30.26 -32.30 39.85
C ALA A 266 29.24 -33.04 40.72
N ASP A 267 28.03 -32.47 40.80
CA ASP A 267 26.90 -32.97 41.58
C ASP A 267 27.13 -33.08 43.11
N LEU A 268 28.22 -32.50 43.64
CA LEU A 268 28.59 -32.64 45.05
C LEU A 268 28.68 -31.28 45.75
N VAL A 269 27.71 -31.01 46.63
CA VAL A 269 27.73 -29.87 47.53
C VAL A 269 28.32 -30.30 48.86
N GLN A 270 29.41 -29.64 49.28
CA GLN A 270 29.96 -29.83 50.60
C GLN A 270 29.27 -28.91 51.61
N ILE A 271 28.78 -29.50 52.69
CA ILE A 271 28.31 -28.81 53.88
C ILE A 271 29.24 -29.11 55.05
N ARG A 272 29.31 -28.20 56.02
CA ARG A 272 29.96 -28.47 57.31
C ARG A 272 28.91 -28.63 58.38
N VAL A 273 29.04 -29.70 59.15
CA VAL A 273 28.16 -30.01 60.27
C VAL A 273 29.00 -30.05 61.53
N CYS A 274 28.66 -29.20 62.47
CA CYS A 274 29.34 -29.09 63.76
C CYS A 274 28.40 -29.51 64.88
N ASN A 275 28.92 -30.30 65.82
CA ASN A 275 28.29 -30.55 67.10
C ASN A 275 29.11 -29.83 68.17
N LEU A 276 28.53 -28.75 68.70
CA LEU A 276 29.11 -27.89 69.73
C LEU A 276 28.82 -28.42 71.14
N GLY A 277 28.15 -29.57 71.26
CA GLY A 277 27.86 -30.23 72.53
C GLY A 277 28.96 -31.22 72.95
N ASN A 278 28.88 -31.66 74.21
CA ASN A 278 29.88 -32.54 74.83
C ASN A 278 29.59 -34.04 74.66
N VAL A 279 28.57 -34.39 73.88
CA VAL A 279 28.18 -35.77 73.55
C VAL A 279 27.98 -35.89 72.05
N SER A 280 28.28 -37.05 71.46
CA SER A 280 27.99 -37.30 70.04
C SER A 280 26.50 -37.14 69.76
N GLN A 281 26.16 -36.47 68.66
CA GLN A 281 24.78 -36.19 68.28
C GLN A 281 24.55 -36.50 66.79
N SER A 282 23.31 -36.88 66.48
CA SER A 282 22.83 -37.05 65.12
C SER A 282 21.76 -36.02 64.82
N THR A 283 21.71 -35.54 63.58
CA THR A 283 20.59 -34.72 63.09
C THR A 283 19.27 -35.50 63.04
N GLY A 284 19.33 -36.84 63.06
CA GLY A 284 18.25 -37.66 62.53
C GLY A 284 18.06 -37.41 61.03
N THR A 285 16.94 -37.88 60.47
CA THR A 285 16.57 -37.55 59.09
C THR A 285 15.91 -36.18 59.05
N ILE A 286 16.59 -35.19 58.48
CA ILE A 286 16.06 -33.84 58.29
C ILE A 286 15.89 -33.53 56.81
N GLY A 287 14.72 -32.97 56.46
CA GLY A 287 14.43 -32.52 55.10
C GLY A 287 15.16 -31.23 54.76
N VAL A 288 15.74 -31.16 53.55
CA VAL A 288 16.53 -30.02 53.07
C VAL A 288 16.21 -29.65 51.63
N TYR A 289 16.35 -28.37 51.32
CA TYR A 289 16.46 -27.84 49.97
C TYR A 289 17.90 -27.38 49.74
N VAL A 290 18.51 -27.86 48.66
CA VAL A 290 19.81 -27.37 48.21
C VAL A 290 19.67 -26.91 46.77
N LEU A 291 19.98 -25.65 46.53
CA LEU A 291 20.02 -25.03 45.20
C LEU A 291 21.45 -24.54 44.97
N THR A 292 22.00 -24.79 43.78
CA THR A 292 23.21 -24.12 43.31
C THR A 292 22.90 -23.20 42.15
N MET A 293 23.67 -22.12 42.00
CA MET A 293 23.49 -21.14 40.92
C MET A 293 24.83 -20.75 40.31
N ARG A 294 24.84 -20.67 38.97
CA ARG A 294 25.96 -20.28 38.11
C ARG A 294 25.67 -18.99 37.34
#